data_AF-A0A0Q5CLT3-F1
#
_entry.id   AF-A0A0Q5CLT3-F1
#
_cell.length_a   1.000
_cell.length_b   1.000
_cell.length_c   1.000
_cell.angle_alpha   90.00
_cell.angle_beta   90.00
_cell.angle_gamma   90.00
#
_symmetry.space_group_name_H-M   'P 1'
#
loop_
_entity.id
_entity.type
_entity.pdbx_description
1 polymer ?
#
loop_
_entity_poly.entity_id
_entity_poly.type
_entity_poly.pdbx_seq_one_letter_code
_entity_poly.pdbx_strand_id
1 'polypeptide(L)'
;MSESGSPEESLGDAPHQASAPRSSYGEELLFTDGMIELEDDHGYRGTAAARAAGISYRQLDYWARTGLVEPTVRGAAGSGTQRLYGFRDILVLKLVKRLLDTGISLQQIRTAVNQLRESGVNDLAQTTLMSDGASVYLCTSNDEVIDLVSRGQGVFGIAVGKVLREVENSLVELDSTPAADPADELAARRTRAS
;
A
#
# COMPACT_ATOMS: atom_id res chain seq x y z
N MET A 1 -59.26 -14.32 59.29
CA MET A 1 -58.82 -14.73 57.94
C MET A 1 -57.36 -14.33 57.84
N SER A 2 -56.49 -15.28 58.19
CA SER A 2 -55.64 -16.01 57.22
C SER A 2 -54.33 -15.23 57.07
N GLU A 3 -53.28 -15.68 57.77
CA GLU A 3 -52.25 -16.63 57.29
C GLU A 3 -51.02 -15.80 56.89
N SER A 4 -49.98 -15.76 57.74
CA SER A 4 -48.86 -16.72 57.79
C SER A 4 -47.90 -16.57 56.61
N GLY A 5 -46.64 -16.21 56.92
CA GLY A 5 -45.56 -16.20 55.94
C GLY A 5 -44.33 -15.42 56.43
N SER A 6 -43.63 -15.92 57.44
CA SER A 6 -42.16 -15.80 57.51
C SER A 6 -41.54 -16.78 56.49
N PRO A 7 -40.21 -16.93 56.34
CA PRO A 7 -39.02 -16.12 56.66
C PRO A 7 -38.04 -16.10 55.45
N GLU A 8 -36.73 -16.01 55.74
CA GLU A 8 -35.55 -16.42 54.93
C GLU A 8 -34.77 -15.28 54.25
N GLU A 9 -33.67 -14.84 54.88
CA GLU A 9 -32.32 -15.44 54.87
C GLU A 9 -31.60 -15.17 53.54
N SER A 10 -30.65 -14.23 53.55
CA SER A 10 -29.22 -14.50 53.77
C SER A 10 -28.56 -15.17 52.56
N LEU A 11 -27.85 -14.37 51.78
CA LEU A 11 -26.72 -14.77 50.93
C LEU A 11 -25.91 -13.47 50.74
N GLY A 12 -24.79 -13.28 51.43
CA GLY A 12 -23.56 -14.01 51.15
C GLY A 12 -22.77 -13.25 50.09
N ASP A 13 -22.14 -12.14 50.48
CA ASP A 13 -21.21 -11.37 49.66
C ASP A 13 -19.95 -12.21 49.44
N ALA A 14 -19.88 -12.88 48.30
CA ALA A 14 -18.71 -13.62 47.84
C ALA A 14 -17.94 -12.75 46.82
N PRO A 15 -16.60 -12.74 46.88
CA PRO A 15 -15.80 -11.83 46.07
C PRO A 15 -15.95 -12.17 44.59
N HIS A 16 -16.20 -11.14 43.79
CA HIS A 16 -16.26 -11.22 42.34
C HIS A 16 -14.86 -11.57 41.81
N GLN A 17 -14.60 -12.88 41.62
CA GLN A 17 -13.47 -13.35 40.83
C GLN A 17 -13.69 -12.88 39.40
N ALA A 18 -12.91 -11.88 38.99
CA ALA A 18 -12.80 -11.46 37.61
C ALA A 18 -12.28 -12.63 36.78
N SER A 19 -13.18 -13.30 36.05
CA SER A 19 -12.79 -14.26 35.01
C SER A 19 -12.13 -13.48 33.88
N ALA A 20 -10.82 -13.59 33.76
CA ALA A 20 -10.09 -13.18 32.58
C ALA A 20 -10.65 -13.95 31.36
N PRO A 21 -11.08 -13.28 30.27
CA PRO A 21 -11.18 -13.96 29.01
C PRO A 21 -9.76 -14.26 28.53
N ARG A 22 -9.40 -15.55 28.58
CA ARG A 22 -8.30 -16.11 27.79
C ARG A 22 -8.65 -15.95 26.32
N SER A 23 -8.23 -14.85 25.71
CA SER A 23 -8.14 -14.76 24.26
C SER A 23 -6.70 -15.10 23.86
N SER A 24 -6.49 -16.38 23.59
CA SER A 24 -5.36 -16.90 22.86
C SER A 24 -5.59 -16.62 21.37
N TYR A 25 -5.16 -15.45 20.91
CA TYR A 25 -4.80 -15.21 19.52
C TYR A 25 -3.41 -14.59 19.57
N GLY A 26 -2.42 -15.39 19.16
CA GLY A 26 -1.01 -15.03 19.20
C GLY A 26 -0.73 -13.80 18.34
N GLU A 27 0.03 -12.89 18.95
CA GLU A 27 1.00 -11.99 18.33
C GLU A 27 0.43 -11.13 17.21
N GLU A 28 -0.30 -10.06 17.53
CA GLU A 28 0.32 -8.77 17.89
C GLU A 28 1.36 -8.34 16.83
N LEU A 29 0.88 -8.15 15.60
CA LEU A 29 1.46 -7.20 14.66
C LEU A 29 1.55 -5.85 15.39
N LEU A 30 2.77 -5.50 15.82
CA LEU A 30 3.10 -4.27 16.52
C LEU A 30 2.85 -3.07 15.60
N PHE A 31 1.64 -2.51 15.72
CA PHE A 31 1.29 -1.20 15.20
C PHE A 31 1.97 -0.12 16.02
N THR A 32 3.22 0.20 15.68
CA THR A 32 3.92 1.37 16.22
C THR A 32 4.18 2.38 15.11
N ASP A 33 3.53 3.53 15.24
CA ASP A 33 3.97 4.87 14.85
C ASP A 33 5.32 4.94 14.11
N GLY A 34 5.32 4.67 12.79
CA GLY A 34 6.49 4.81 11.91
C GLY A 34 7.25 3.53 11.53
N MET A 35 6.84 2.33 11.95
CA MET A 35 7.57 1.07 11.72
C MET A 35 7.14 0.28 10.47
N ILE A 36 6.95 0.97 9.34
CA ILE A 36 7.35 0.34 8.09
C ILE A 36 8.55 1.14 7.60
N GLU A 37 9.71 0.86 8.21
CA GLU A 37 10.91 0.73 7.37
C GLU A 37 10.52 -0.33 6.35
N LEU A 38 9.91 0.11 5.24
CA LEU A 38 9.58 -0.72 4.09
C LEU A 38 10.92 -1.26 3.65
N GLU A 39 11.28 -2.43 4.17
CA GLU A 39 12.55 -3.09 3.91
C GLU A 39 12.76 -3.02 2.41
N ASP A 40 13.74 -2.21 1.99
CA ASP A 40 14.06 -1.94 0.59
C ASP A 40 14.44 -3.24 -0.17
N ASP A 41 14.45 -4.39 0.51
CA ASP A 41 14.78 -5.71 -0.01
C ASP A 41 13.54 -6.61 -0.27
N HIS A 42 12.34 -6.24 0.20
CA HIS A 42 11.13 -7.01 -0.13
C HIS A 42 10.64 -6.70 -1.55
N GLY A 43 10.78 -7.69 -2.44
CA GLY A 43 10.51 -7.56 -3.86
C GLY A 43 9.22 -8.21 -4.33
N TYR A 44 8.36 -7.44 -4.99
CA TYR A 44 7.11 -7.91 -5.58
C TYR A 44 7.28 -8.27 -7.06
N ARG A 45 6.71 -9.42 -7.47
CA ARG A 45 6.70 -9.83 -8.89
C ARG A 45 5.87 -8.87 -9.74
N GLY A 46 6.20 -8.76 -11.01
CA GLY A 46 5.53 -7.83 -11.93
C GLY A 46 4.00 -7.99 -12.00
N THR A 47 3.45 -9.19 -11.83
CA THR A 47 1.99 -9.39 -11.78
C THR A 47 1.36 -8.77 -10.54
N ALA A 48 1.96 -8.95 -9.36
CA ALA A 48 1.53 -8.33 -8.11
C ALA A 48 1.71 -6.81 -8.16
N ALA A 49 2.87 -6.33 -8.63
CA ALA A 49 3.16 -4.90 -8.78
C ALA A 49 2.16 -4.20 -9.72
N ALA A 50 1.87 -4.80 -10.89
CA ALA A 50 0.89 -4.24 -11.83
C ALA A 50 -0.50 -4.16 -11.20
N ARG A 51 -0.91 -5.21 -10.46
CA ARG A 51 -2.23 -5.28 -9.81
C ARG A 51 -2.37 -4.26 -8.68
N ALA A 52 -1.37 -4.14 -7.81
CA ALA A 52 -1.35 -3.16 -6.71
C ALA A 52 -1.29 -1.71 -7.21
N ALA A 53 -0.57 -1.44 -8.30
CA ALA A 53 -0.56 -0.13 -8.96
C ALA A 53 -1.83 0.13 -9.81
N GLY A 54 -2.67 -0.89 -10.02
CA GLY A 54 -3.88 -0.81 -10.85
C GLY A 54 -3.59 -0.61 -12.35
N ILE A 55 -2.45 -1.06 -12.85
CA ILE A 55 -2.05 -0.97 -14.27
C ILE A 55 -2.06 -2.35 -14.92
N SER A 56 -2.13 -2.37 -16.26
CA SER A 56 -1.92 -3.62 -17.00
C SER A 56 -0.45 -4.04 -16.95
N TYR A 57 -0.19 -5.35 -17.07
CA TYR A 57 1.18 -5.86 -17.17
C TYR A 57 1.92 -5.29 -18.39
N ARG A 58 1.21 -4.97 -19.47
CA ARG A 58 1.80 -4.32 -20.66
C ARG A 58 2.26 -2.90 -20.37
N GLN A 59 1.50 -2.13 -19.60
CA GLN A 59 1.93 -0.80 -19.16
C GLN A 59 3.17 -0.90 -18.27
N LEU A 60 3.19 -1.85 -17.33
CA LEU A 60 4.36 -2.11 -16.49
C LEU A 60 5.61 -2.42 -17.34
N ASP A 61 5.51 -3.36 -18.28
CA ASP A 61 6.64 -3.74 -19.13
C ASP A 61 7.11 -2.57 -20.03
N TYR A 62 6.17 -1.83 -20.62
CA TYR A 62 6.49 -0.66 -21.43
C TYR A 62 7.21 0.43 -20.61
N TRP A 63 6.73 0.72 -19.40
CA TRP A 63 7.35 1.73 -18.52
C TRP A 63 8.72 1.30 -17.99
N ALA A 64 8.92 0.02 -17.71
CA ALA A 64 10.24 -0.51 -17.37
C ALA A 64 11.20 -0.43 -18.57
N ARG A 65 10.76 -0.84 -19.76
CA ARG A 65 11.59 -0.85 -20.96
C ARG A 65 11.96 0.56 -21.46
N THR A 66 11.12 1.56 -21.17
CA THR A 66 11.37 2.97 -21.51
C THR A 66 12.02 3.76 -20.38
N GLY A 67 12.40 3.11 -19.28
CA GLY A 67 13.03 3.75 -18.12
C GLY A 67 12.14 4.81 -17.45
N LEU A 68 10.82 4.69 -17.54
CA LEU A 68 9.90 5.54 -16.77
C LEU A 68 9.87 5.07 -15.32
N VAL A 69 9.63 3.77 -15.11
CA VAL A 69 9.73 3.12 -13.80
C VAL A 69 10.40 1.76 -13.94
N GLU A 70 11.58 1.64 -13.35
CA GLU A 70 12.40 0.43 -13.35
C GLU A 70 12.31 -0.26 -11.99
N PRO A 71 12.41 -1.60 -11.94
CA PRO A 71 12.47 -2.34 -10.68
C PRO A 71 13.76 -2.00 -9.91
N THR A 72 13.64 -1.59 -8.65
CA THR A 72 14.79 -1.25 -7.79
C THR A 72 15.35 -2.45 -7.03
N VAL A 73 14.51 -3.42 -6.65
CA VAL A 73 14.92 -4.60 -5.87
C VAL A 73 15.68 -5.60 -6.75
N ARG A 74 15.15 -5.92 -7.93
CA ARG A 74 15.83 -6.80 -8.88
C ARG A 74 15.47 -6.47 -10.32
N GLY A 75 16.48 -6.06 -11.08
CA GLY A 75 16.39 -5.93 -12.53
C GLY A 75 16.27 -7.27 -13.26
N ALA A 76 16.02 -7.21 -14.57
CA ALA A 76 16.15 -8.39 -15.42
C ALA A 76 17.61 -8.55 -15.84
N ALA A 77 18.26 -9.64 -15.42
CA ALA A 77 19.61 -10.02 -15.83
C ALA A 77 19.56 -11.40 -16.52
N GLY A 78 19.42 -11.44 -17.84
CA GLY A 78 19.41 -12.68 -18.62
C GLY A 78 18.08 -13.46 -18.64
N SER A 79 18.11 -14.63 -19.29
CA SER A 79 16.93 -15.50 -19.43
C SER A 79 16.60 -16.17 -18.09
N GLY A 80 15.41 -15.93 -17.55
CA GLY A 80 14.87 -16.60 -16.36
C GLY A 80 14.93 -15.79 -15.06
N THR A 81 15.59 -14.61 -15.04
CA THR A 81 15.53 -13.73 -13.86
C THR A 81 14.23 -12.94 -13.85
N GLN A 82 13.56 -12.94 -12.71
CA GLN A 82 12.33 -12.20 -12.50
C GLN A 82 12.63 -10.79 -12.00
N ARG A 83 11.98 -9.80 -12.61
CA ARG A 83 11.96 -8.43 -12.10
C ARG A 83 11.21 -8.40 -10.78
N LEU A 84 11.84 -7.82 -9.76
CA LEU A 84 11.22 -7.57 -8.47
C LEU A 84 11.15 -6.07 -8.24
N TYR A 85 9.95 -5.59 -7.97
CA TYR A 85 9.64 -4.19 -7.73
C TYR A 85 9.56 -3.96 -6.23
N GLY A 86 10.18 -2.90 -5.73
CA GLY A 86 10.02 -2.49 -4.35
C GLY A 86 8.66 -1.83 -4.13
N PHE A 87 8.25 -1.66 -2.87
CA PHE A 87 7.03 -0.91 -2.54
C PHE A 87 7.02 0.48 -3.19
N ARG A 88 8.16 1.16 -3.14
CA ARG A 88 8.35 2.49 -3.72
C ARG A 88 8.13 2.52 -5.23
N ASP A 89 8.57 1.50 -5.94
CA ASP A 89 8.31 1.39 -7.37
C ASP A 89 6.81 1.32 -7.64
N ILE A 90 6.09 0.53 -6.85
CA ILE A 90 4.63 0.35 -6.98
C ILE A 90 3.89 1.66 -6.68
N LEU A 91 4.31 2.40 -5.66
CA LEU A 91 3.80 3.74 -5.39
C LEU A 91 4.01 4.67 -6.60
N VAL A 92 5.23 4.72 -7.13
CA VAL A 92 5.54 5.54 -8.31
C VAL A 92 4.72 5.10 -9.53
N LEU A 93 4.59 3.80 -9.79
CA LEU A 93 3.74 3.26 -10.86
C LEU A 93 2.30 3.76 -10.75
N LYS A 94 1.73 3.73 -9.53
CA LYS A 94 0.36 4.19 -9.28
C LYS A 94 0.20 5.70 -9.44
N LEU A 95 1.20 6.49 -9.02
CA LEU A 95 1.21 7.94 -9.23
C LEU A 95 1.34 8.30 -10.71
N VAL A 96 2.24 7.64 -11.45
CA VAL A 96 2.37 7.78 -12.92
C VAL A 96 1.03 7.51 -13.59
N LYS A 97 0.35 6.42 -13.22
CA LYS A 97 -0.99 6.12 -13.73
C LYS A 97 -1.96 7.29 -13.48
N ARG A 98 -2.09 7.75 -12.23
CA ARG A 98 -3.03 8.82 -11.89
C ARG A 98 -2.75 10.13 -12.63
N LEU A 99 -1.49 10.48 -12.82
CA LEU A 99 -1.10 11.67 -13.59
C LEU A 99 -1.42 11.50 -15.09
N LEU A 100 -1.22 10.31 -15.66
CA LEU A 100 -1.60 10.03 -17.05
C LEU A 100 -3.12 10.06 -17.24
N ASP A 101 -3.88 9.51 -16.29
CA ASP A 101 -5.35 9.47 -16.33
C ASP A 101 -5.97 10.88 -16.30
N THR A 102 -5.26 11.88 -15.79
CA THR A 102 -5.68 13.29 -15.83
C THR A 102 -5.18 14.07 -17.05
N GLY A 103 -4.46 13.42 -17.97
CA GLY A 103 -3.99 14.02 -19.21
C GLY A 103 -2.65 14.76 -19.10
N ILE A 104 -1.93 14.62 -18.00
CA ILE A 104 -0.59 15.19 -17.84
C ILE A 104 0.37 14.45 -18.79
N SER A 105 1.22 15.21 -19.48
CA SER A 105 2.14 14.63 -20.46
C SER A 105 3.23 13.77 -19.80
N LEU A 106 3.68 12.75 -20.53
CA LEU A 106 4.75 11.85 -20.06
C LEU A 106 6.03 12.59 -19.66
N GLN A 107 6.34 13.70 -20.34
CA GLN A 107 7.52 14.51 -20.06
C GLN A 107 7.44 15.18 -18.68
N GLN A 108 6.30 15.80 -18.34
CA GLN A 108 6.08 16.41 -17.03
C GLN A 108 6.09 15.36 -15.92
N ILE A 109 5.51 14.19 -16.18
CA ILE A 109 5.49 13.07 -15.24
C ILE A 109 6.91 12.60 -14.92
N ARG A 110 7.79 12.49 -15.92
CA ARG A 110 9.19 12.09 -15.70
C ARG A 110 9.91 13.02 -14.72
N THR A 111 9.73 14.34 -14.88
CA THR A 111 10.33 15.32 -13.98
C THR A 111 9.84 15.16 -12.54
N ALA A 112 8.52 15.03 -12.34
CA ALA A 112 7.94 14.87 -11.00
C ALA A 112 8.35 13.54 -10.33
N VAL A 113 8.38 12.44 -11.10
CA VAL A 113 8.78 11.12 -10.60
C VAL A 113 10.23 11.13 -10.14
N ASN A 114 11.13 11.80 -10.86
CA ASN A 114 12.52 11.91 -10.44
C ASN A 114 12.66 12.66 -9.11
N GLN A 115 11.89 13.73 -8.92
CA GLN A 115 11.86 14.47 -7.64
C GLN A 115 11.32 13.60 -6.49
N LEU A 116 10.24 12.88 -6.72
CA LEU A 116 9.71 11.91 -5.74
C LEU A 116 10.74 10.83 -5.39
N ARG A 117 11.58 10.44 -6.37
CA ARG A 117 12.63 9.45 -6.18
C ARG A 117 13.80 9.94 -5.32
N GLU A 118 13.96 11.24 -5.15
CA GLU A 118 14.97 11.84 -4.29
C GLU A 118 14.44 12.07 -2.86
N SER A 119 13.11 12.04 -2.65
CA SER A 119 12.47 12.23 -1.34
C SER A 119 12.39 10.94 -0.51
N GLY A 120 12.56 11.06 0.81
CA GLY A 120 12.40 9.95 1.75
C GLY A 120 10.93 9.52 1.91
N VAL A 121 10.69 8.27 2.30
CA VAL A 121 9.33 7.71 2.42
C VAL A 121 8.47 8.46 3.46
N ASN A 122 9.06 8.85 4.59
CA ASN A 122 8.36 9.62 5.63
C ASN A 122 7.89 10.98 5.10
N ASP A 123 8.68 11.60 4.22
CA ASP A 123 8.33 12.89 3.61
C ASP A 123 7.20 12.74 2.58
N LEU A 124 7.10 11.58 1.92
CA LEU A 124 6.04 11.29 0.95
C LEU A 124 4.65 11.23 1.60
N ALA A 125 4.54 10.86 2.87
CA ALA A 125 3.24 10.76 3.55
C ALA A 125 2.52 12.11 3.68
N GLN A 126 3.29 13.20 3.80
CA GLN A 126 2.77 14.58 3.88
C GLN A 126 2.82 15.32 2.54
N THR A 127 3.33 14.69 1.49
CA THR A 127 3.46 15.31 0.16
C THR A 127 2.13 15.27 -0.60
N THR A 128 1.82 16.37 -1.28
CA THR A 128 0.74 16.46 -2.28
C THR A 128 1.34 16.83 -3.62
N LEU A 129 1.13 15.98 -4.64
CA LEU A 129 1.45 16.35 -6.03
C LEU A 129 0.36 17.27 -6.55
N MET A 130 0.75 18.45 -7.02
CA MET A 130 -0.16 19.42 -7.61
C MET A 130 0.18 19.64 -9.08
N SER A 131 -0.83 19.72 -9.96
CA SER A 131 -0.61 20.00 -11.37
C SER A 131 -1.64 20.99 -11.91
N ASP A 132 -1.18 21.91 -12.76
CA ASP A 132 -1.97 22.84 -13.57
C ASP A 132 -2.11 22.37 -15.03
N GLY A 133 -1.68 21.13 -15.34
CA GLY A 133 -1.60 20.57 -16.68
C GLY A 133 -0.36 20.97 -17.48
N ALA A 134 0.34 22.04 -17.08
CA ALA A 134 1.59 22.51 -17.69
C ALA A 134 2.83 22.08 -16.89
N SER A 135 2.68 21.88 -15.59
CA SER A 135 3.74 21.48 -14.66
C SER A 135 3.17 20.58 -13.56
N VAL A 136 4.06 19.91 -12.84
CA VAL A 136 3.74 19.14 -11.63
C VAL A 136 4.67 19.61 -10.52
N TYR A 137 4.10 19.86 -9.35
CA TYR A 137 4.76 20.40 -8.17
C TYR A 137 4.61 19.41 -7.01
N LEU A 138 5.66 19.24 -6.21
CA LEU A 138 5.59 18.52 -4.94
C LEU A 138 5.39 19.57 -3.85
N CYS A 139 4.19 19.59 -3.27
CA CYS A 139 3.88 20.46 -2.15
C CYS A 139 4.01 19.67 -0.84
N THR A 140 4.76 20.19 0.11
CA THR A 140 4.95 19.57 1.44
C THR A 140 4.23 20.33 2.56
N SER A 141 3.65 21.48 2.23
CA SER A 141 2.87 22.31 3.14
C SER A 141 1.56 22.80 2.50
N ASN A 142 0.59 23.16 3.33
CA ASN A 142 -0.67 23.73 2.86
C ASN A 142 -0.48 25.11 2.21
N ASP A 143 0.51 25.88 2.66
CA ASP A 143 0.79 27.21 2.12
C ASP A 143 1.27 27.12 0.66
N GLU A 144 2.14 26.16 0.34
CA GLU A 144 2.56 25.90 -1.05
C GLU A 144 1.39 25.52 -1.96
N VAL A 145 0.42 24.76 -1.43
CA VAL A 145 -0.81 24.40 -2.16
C VAL A 145 -1.65 25.65 -2.42
N ILE A 146 -1.85 26.49 -1.40
CA ILE A 146 -2.63 27.73 -1.49
C ILE A 146 -2.00 28.71 -2.47
N ASP A 147 -0.68 28.87 -2.43
CA ASP A 147 0.07 29.75 -3.33
C ASP A 147 -0.09 29.35 -4.80
N LEU A 148 -0.17 28.05 -5.08
CA LEU A 148 -0.39 27.56 -6.44
C LEU A 148 -1.81 27.83 -6.92
N VAL A 149 -2.82 27.55 -6.08
CA VAL A 149 -4.24 27.80 -6.40
C VAL A 149 -4.54 29.28 -6.59
N SER A 150 -3.87 30.14 -5.80
CA SER A 150 -4.09 31.60 -5.81
C SER A 150 -3.73 32.28 -7.13
N ARG A 151 -3.07 31.58 -8.06
CA ARG A 151 -2.73 32.06 -9.41
C ARG A 151 -3.92 32.09 -10.37
N GLY A 152 -5.11 31.65 -9.94
CA GLY A 152 -6.36 31.72 -10.73
C GLY A 152 -6.47 30.66 -11.82
N GLN A 153 -5.63 29.63 -11.78
CA GLN A 153 -5.64 28.50 -12.71
C GLN A 153 -6.27 27.27 -12.04
N GLY A 154 -6.94 26.42 -12.83
CA GLY A 154 -7.47 25.15 -12.34
C GLY A 154 -6.32 24.19 -12.04
N VAL A 155 -6.27 23.65 -10.82
CA VAL A 155 -5.25 22.70 -10.40
C VAL A 155 -5.86 21.39 -9.93
N PHE A 156 -5.15 20.31 -10.15
CA PHE A 156 -5.46 18.97 -9.68
C PHE A 156 -4.42 18.52 -8.66
N GLY A 157 -4.88 17.98 -7.53
CA GLY A 157 -4.03 17.51 -6.45
C GLY A 157 -4.15 16.00 -6.20
N ILE A 158 -3.01 15.33 -6.02
CA ILE A 158 -2.91 13.94 -5.54
C ILE A 158 -2.19 13.96 -4.20
N ALA A 159 -2.92 13.69 -3.12
CA ALA A 159 -2.30 13.45 -1.81
C ALA A 159 -1.51 12.12 -1.85
N VAL A 160 -0.19 12.19 -1.83
CA VAL A 160 0.69 11.03 -1.98
C VAL A 160 0.50 10.06 -0.82
N GLY A 161 0.36 10.56 0.42
CA GLY A 161 0.07 9.73 1.59
C GLY A 161 -1.20 8.88 1.49
N LYS A 162 -2.23 9.35 0.77
CA LYS A 162 -3.42 8.52 0.50
C LYS A 162 -3.12 7.40 -0.49
N VAL A 163 -2.37 7.69 -1.55
CA VAL A 163 -1.96 6.69 -2.55
C VAL A 163 -1.06 5.63 -1.92
N LEU A 164 -0.14 6.04 -1.05
CA LEU A 164 0.72 5.17 -0.27
C LEU A 164 -0.11 4.13 0.50
N ARG A 165 -1.08 4.58 1.31
CA ARG A 165 -1.98 3.67 2.06
C ARG A 165 -2.79 2.74 1.16
N GLU A 166 -3.24 3.22 -0.01
CA GLU A 166 -3.93 2.35 -0.95
C GLU A 166 -3.02 1.26 -1.53
N VAL A 167 -1.74 1.55 -1.76
CA VAL A 167 -0.77 0.54 -2.21
C VAL A 167 -0.52 -0.47 -1.10
N GLU A 168 -0.30 -0.02 0.14
CA GLU A 168 -0.15 -0.90 1.31
C GLU A 168 -1.32 -1.88 1.41
N ASN A 169 -2.55 -1.35 1.42
CA ASN A 169 -3.75 -2.19 1.50
C ASN A 169 -3.84 -3.19 0.35
N SER A 170 -3.53 -2.76 -0.88
CA SER A 170 -3.58 -3.64 -2.05
C SER A 170 -2.56 -4.79 -1.93
N LEU A 171 -1.38 -4.52 -1.36
CA LEU A 171 -0.34 -5.54 -1.20
C LEU A 171 -0.69 -6.53 -0.08
N VAL A 172 -1.19 -6.02 1.06
CA VAL A 172 -1.69 -6.87 2.16
C VAL A 172 -2.80 -7.81 1.68
N GLU A 173 -3.73 -7.33 0.86
CA GLU A 173 -4.79 -8.15 0.26
C GLU A 173 -4.25 -9.23 -0.69
N LEU A 174 -3.20 -8.93 -1.45
CA LEU A 174 -2.57 -9.87 -2.37
C LEU A 174 -1.80 -10.96 -1.64
N ASP A 175 -1.14 -10.65 -0.53
CA ASP A 175 -0.43 -11.64 0.29
C ASP A 175 -1.41 -12.52 1.09
N SER A 176 -2.55 -11.96 1.50
CA SER A 176 -3.61 -12.69 2.20
C SER A 176 -4.37 -13.67 1.31
N THR A 177 -4.28 -13.49 -0.01
CA THR A 177 -4.88 -14.40 -1.00
C THR A 177 -3.77 -15.28 -1.56
N PRO A 178 -3.56 -16.52 -1.07
CA PRO A 178 -2.56 -17.39 -1.65
C PRO A 178 -2.90 -17.60 -3.13
N ALA A 179 -2.15 -16.93 -4.00
CA ALA A 179 -2.17 -17.23 -5.41
C ALA A 179 -1.69 -18.68 -5.52
N ALA A 180 -2.59 -19.59 -5.87
CA ALA A 180 -2.18 -20.92 -6.31
C ALA A 180 -1.21 -20.72 -7.47
N ASP A 181 0.09 -20.83 -7.19
CA ASP A 181 1.12 -20.67 -8.20
C ASP A 181 0.91 -21.82 -9.21
N PRO A 182 0.69 -21.55 -10.50
CA PRO A 182 0.53 -22.62 -11.49
C PRO A 182 1.74 -23.56 -11.53
N ALA A 183 2.92 -23.12 -11.07
CA ALA A 183 4.07 -23.98 -10.86
C ALA A 183 3.85 -25.01 -9.73
N ASP A 184 3.15 -24.62 -8.66
CA ASP A 184 2.78 -25.49 -7.55
C ASP A 184 1.67 -26.47 -7.94
N GLU A 185 0.72 -26.07 -8.80
CA GLU A 185 -0.25 -27.01 -9.37
C GLU A 185 0.42 -28.08 -10.24
N LEU A 186 1.42 -27.71 -11.06
CA LEU A 186 2.16 -28.68 -11.87
C LEU A 186 3.04 -29.60 -11.01
N ALA A 187 3.62 -29.10 -9.93
CA ALA A 187 4.38 -29.90 -8.97
C ALA A 187 3.46 -30.87 -8.21
N ALA A 188 2.31 -30.40 -7.71
CA ALA A 188 1.31 -31.21 -7.01
C ALA A 188 0.67 -32.28 -7.93
N ARG A 189 0.54 -32.01 -9.23
CA ARG A 189 0.08 -33.00 -10.22
C ARG A 189 1.12 -34.10 -10.46
N ARG A 190 2.42 -33.80 -10.35
CA ARG A 190 3.49 -34.80 -10.52
C ARG A 190 3.57 -35.77 -9.35
N THR A 191 3.38 -35.30 -8.13
CA THR A 191 3.36 -36.15 -6.91
C THR A 191 2.10 -36.97 -6.74
N ARG A 192 0.98 -36.61 -7.39
CA ARG A 192 -0.24 -37.43 -7.43
C ARG A 192 -0.24 -38.53 -8.49
N ALA A 193 0.69 -38.49 -9.43
CA ALA A 193 0.79 -39.44 -10.54
C ALA A 193 1.91 -40.50 -10.33
N SER A 194 2.60 -40.45 -9.20
CA SER A 194 3.57 -41.45 -8.72
C SER A 194 2.98 -42.28 -7.60
#